data_AF-A0A7G8X908-F1
#
_entry.id   AF-A0A7G8X908-F1
#
_cell.length_a   1.000
_cell.length_b   1.000
_cell.length_c   1.000
_cell.angle_alpha   90.00
_cell.angle_beta   90.00
_cell.angle_gamma   90.00
#
_symmetry.space_group_name_H-M   'P 1'
#
loop_
_entity.id
_entity.type
_entity.pdbx_description
1 polymer ?
#
loop_
_entity_poly.entity_id
_entity_poly.type
_entity_poly.pdbx_seq_one_letter_code
_entity_poly.pdbx_strand_id
1 'polypeptide(L)'
;MDIKVRDVDVVSVKKIDQEAKKKGLSRNEFLKRHLDKFAQYDVFKEERNEFEKLWKENTKVMEEFLEAQINLYKKIERFEAIVLLLMDVDEEEVNERLAIVGLGSDRDNE
;
A
#
# COMPACT_ATOMS: atom_id res chain seq x y z
N MET A 1 -10.46 18.63 34.94
CA MET A 1 -9.78 19.94 34.78
C MET A 1 -10.66 20.76 33.86
N ASP A 2 -11.00 21.98 34.27
CA ASP A 2 -11.99 22.79 33.55
C ASP A 2 -11.28 23.89 32.75
N ILE A 3 -11.62 24.01 31.47
CA ILE A 3 -11.09 25.03 30.57
C ILE A 3 -12.23 25.97 30.18
N LYS A 4 -12.04 27.28 30.39
CA LYS A 4 -12.97 28.32 29.95
C LYS A 4 -12.31 29.17 28.87
N VAL A 5 -12.88 29.17 27.67
CA VAL A 5 -12.44 30.00 26.55
C VAL A 5 -13.36 31.22 26.47
N ARG A 6 -12.78 32.42 26.50
CA ARG A 6 -13.51 33.70 26.43
C ARG A 6 -13.28 34.37 25.08
N ASP A 7 -14.13 35.33 24.76
CA ASP A 7 -14.00 36.19 23.57
C ASP A 7 -13.93 35.42 22.24
N VAL A 8 -14.61 34.26 22.20
CA VAL A 8 -14.79 33.49 20.96
C VAL A 8 -15.82 34.19 20.10
N ASP A 9 -15.48 34.45 18.85
CA ASP A 9 -16.37 35.04 17.87
C ASP A 9 -17.72 34.28 17.78
N VAL A 10 -18.82 35.03 17.70
CA VAL A 10 -20.18 34.48 17.74
C VAL A 10 -20.46 33.56 16.56
N VAL A 11 -19.89 33.84 15.38
CA VAL A 11 -20.03 32.99 14.20
C VAL A 11 -19.31 31.66 14.43
N SER A 12 -18.13 31.70 15.06
CA SER A 12 -17.37 30.50 15.42
C SER A 12 -18.11 29.61 16.42
N VAL A 13 -18.74 30.19 17.45
CA VAL A 13 -19.57 29.44 18.42
C VAL A 13 -20.75 28.76 17.72
N LYS A 14 -21.46 29.48 16.84
CA LYS A 14 -22.58 28.91 16.07
C LYS A 14 -22.15 27.74 15.21
N LYS A 15 -20.99 27.84 14.56
CA LYS A 15 -20.46 26.76 13.72
C LYS A 15 -20.12 25.52 14.56
N ILE A 16 -19.51 25.70 15.74
CA ILE A 16 -19.23 24.60 16.67
C ILE A 16 -20.52 23.90 17.10
N ASP A 17 -21.57 24.65 17.44
CA ASP A 17 -22.87 24.07 17.81
C ASP A 17 -23.49 23.25 16.70
N GLN A 18 -23.46 23.77 15.47
CA GLN A 18 -23.98 23.09 14.30
C GLN A 18 -23.24 21.76 14.07
N GLU A 19 -21.91 21.77 14.13
CA GLU A 19 -21.09 20.57 13.94
C GLU A 19 -21.25 19.56 15.07
N ALA A 20 -21.37 20.02 16.33
CA ALA A 20 -21.68 19.16 17.46
C ALA A 20 -23.05 18.48 17.27
N LYS A 21 -24.07 19.26 16.90
CA LYS A 21 -25.44 18.76 16.67
C LYS A 21 -25.51 17.76 15.51
N LYS A 22 -24.83 18.02 14.40
CA LYS A 22 -24.72 17.08 13.26
C LYS A 22 -24.19 15.71 13.68
N LYS A 23 -23.31 15.68 14.68
CA LYS A 23 -22.70 14.45 15.21
C LYS A 23 -23.46 13.86 16.41
N GLY A 24 -24.59 14.44 16.81
CA GLY A 24 -25.34 14.01 18.00
C GLY A 24 -24.59 14.23 19.31
N LEU A 25 -23.64 15.17 19.36
CA LEU A 25 -22.80 15.46 20.52
C LEU A 25 -23.20 16.77 21.19
N SER A 26 -22.93 16.88 22.49
CA SER A 26 -22.96 18.19 23.16
C SER A 26 -21.78 19.04 22.69
N ARG A 27 -21.91 20.37 22.78
CA ARG A 27 -20.80 21.31 22.50
C ARG A 27 -19.55 20.95 23.29
N ASN A 28 -19.70 20.68 24.59
CA ASN A 28 -18.57 20.35 25.45
C ASN A 28 -17.90 19.03 25.07
N GLU A 29 -18.69 18.00 24.76
CA GLU A 29 -18.14 16.71 24.31
C GLU A 29 -17.42 16.84 22.97
N PHE A 30 -17.99 17.64 22.05
CA PHE A 30 -17.35 17.93 20.77
C PHE A 30 -16.00 18.63 20.94
N LEU A 31 -15.95 19.68 21.77
CA LEU A 31 -14.74 20.43 22.08
C LEU A 31 -13.69 19.58 22.80
N LYS A 32 -14.12 18.80 23.80
CA LYS A 32 -13.24 17.87 24.52
C LYS A 32 -12.54 16.92 23.56
N ARG A 33 -13.29 16.27 22.66
CA ARG A 33 -12.70 15.37 21.65
C ARG A 33 -11.71 16.07 20.73
N HIS A 34 -11.93 17.34 20.39
CA HIS A 34 -10.99 18.08 19.54
C HIS A 34 -9.73 18.49 20.31
N LEU A 35 -9.86 18.85 21.58
CA LEU A 35 -8.72 19.15 22.46
C LEU A 35 -7.88 17.89 22.74
N ASP A 36 -8.52 16.76 23.00
CA ASP A 36 -7.84 15.47 23.21
C ASP A 36 -7.06 15.06 21.95
N LYS A 37 -7.67 15.22 20.77
CA LYS A 37 -6.99 14.99 19.48
C LYS A 37 -5.84 15.95 19.23
N PHE A 38 -6.02 17.23 19.58
CA PHE A 38 -4.99 18.24 19.43
C PHE A 38 -3.78 17.92 20.32
N ALA A 39 -4.02 17.49 21.57
CA ALA A 39 -2.95 17.07 22.47
C ALA A 39 -2.18 15.83 21.99
N GLN A 40 -2.82 14.96 21.19
CA GLN A 40 -2.19 13.78 20.60
C GLN A 40 -1.58 14.05 19.21
N TYR A 41 -1.77 15.24 18.65
CA TYR A 41 -1.43 15.53 17.26
C TYR A 41 0.06 15.35 16.94
N ASP A 42 0.94 15.74 17.86
CA ASP A 42 2.39 15.62 17.65
C ASP A 42 2.82 14.15 17.59
N VAL A 43 2.25 13.28 18.43
CA VAL A 43 2.50 11.83 18.40
C VAL A 43 2.02 11.24 17.07
N PHE A 44 0.81 11.58 16.63
CA PHE A 44 0.29 11.12 15.33
C PHE A 44 1.11 11.64 14.14
N LYS A 45 1.70 12.83 14.26
CA LYS A 45 2.54 13.42 13.21
C LYS A 45 3.88 12.70 13.11
N GLU A 46 4.51 12.39 14.24
CA GLU A 46 5.75 11.63 14.29
C GLU A 46 5.55 10.21 13.75
N GLU A 47 4.54 9.49 14.25
CA GLU A 47 4.18 8.14 13.77
C GLU A 47 3.88 8.14 12.26
N ARG A 48 3.17 9.17 11.78
CA ARG A 48 2.89 9.30 10.34
C ARG A 48 4.16 9.52 9.53
N ASN A 49 5.09 10.36 10.01
CA ASN A 49 6.35 10.60 9.30
C ASN A 49 7.22 9.33 9.25
N GLU A 50 7.27 8.57 10.34
CA GLU A 50 7.96 7.27 10.38
C GLU A 50 7.32 6.27 9.43
N PHE A 51 5.98 6.21 9.41
CA PHE A 51 5.25 5.37 8.48
C PHE A 51 5.51 5.76 7.02
N GLU A 52 5.45 7.05 6.69
CA GLU A 52 5.77 7.55 5.34
C GLU A 52 7.22 7.24 4.93
N LYS A 53 8.16 7.26 5.88
CA LYS A 53 9.56 6.88 5.64
C LYS A 53 9.68 5.37 5.35
N LEU A 54 9.11 4.53 6.22
CA LEU A 54 9.13 3.07 6.04
C LEU A 54 8.44 2.66 4.73
N TRP A 55 7.35 3.32 4.37
CA TRP A 55 6.65 3.07 3.12
C TRP A 55 7.54 3.35 1.90
N LYS A 56 8.24 4.50 1.91
CA LYS A 56 9.19 4.86 0.83
C LYS A 56 10.34 3.87 0.73
N GLU A 57 10.92 3.47 1.87
CA GLU A 57 11.99 2.48 1.91
C GLU A 57 11.53 1.12 1.36
N ASN A 58 10.36 0.64 1.78
CA ASN A 58 9.79 -0.60 1.25
C ASN A 58 9.48 -0.52 -0.25
N THR A 59 8.92 0.60 -0.72
CA THR A 59 8.64 0.80 -2.14
C THR A 59 9.92 0.67 -2.97
N LYS A 60 11.01 1.29 -2.51
CA LYS A 60 12.32 1.21 -3.18
C LYS A 60 12.85 -0.22 -3.22
N VAL A 61 12.77 -0.96 -2.12
CA VAL A 61 13.19 -2.37 -2.07
C VAL A 61 12.37 -3.23 -3.04
N MET A 62 11.06 -2.99 -3.14
CA MET A 62 10.20 -3.71 -4.07
C MET A 62 10.54 -3.40 -5.54
N GLU A 63 10.88 -2.15 -5.87
CA GLU A 63 11.34 -1.77 -7.20
C GLU A 63 12.67 -2.48 -7.56
N GLU A 64 13.64 -2.47 -6.64
CA GLU A 64 14.92 -3.17 -6.82
C GLU A 64 14.71 -4.69 -6.97
N PHE A 65 13.79 -5.27 -6.20
CA PHE A 65 13.42 -6.68 -6.30
C PHE A 65 12.79 -7.01 -7.66
N LEU A 66 11.87 -6.18 -8.15
CA LEU A 66 11.23 -6.36 -9.46
C LEU A 66 12.27 -6.30 -10.58
N GLU A 67 13.20 -5.36 -10.53
CA GLU A 67 14.28 -5.25 -11.51
C GLU A 67 15.18 -6.49 -11.50
N ALA A 68 15.57 -6.98 -10.31
CA ALA A 68 16.32 -8.21 -10.17
C ALA A 68 15.56 -9.41 -10.74
N GLN A 69 14.25 -9.49 -10.53
CA GLN A 69 13.39 -10.56 -11.03
C GLN A 69 13.30 -10.55 -12.56
N ILE A 70 13.10 -9.38 -13.17
CA ILE A 70 13.10 -9.21 -14.64
C ILE A 70 14.44 -9.67 -15.22
N ASN A 71 15.55 -9.29 -14.60
CA ASN A 71 16.88 -9.69 -15.05
C ASN A 71 17.12 -11.20 -14.91
N LEU A 72 16.52 -11.84 -13.89
CA LEU A 72 16.57 -13.29 -13.74
C LEU A 72 15.76 -13.99 -14.84
N TYR A 73 14.54 -13.55 -15.13
CA TYR A 73 13.73 -14.13 -16.21
C TYR A 73 14.42 -14.06 -17.57
N LYS A 74 15.01 -12.90 -17.91
CA LYS A 74 15.82 -12.76 -19.14
C LYS A 74 16.99 -13.73 -19.22
N LYS A 75 17.62 -14.07 -18.08
CA LYS A 75 18.70 -15.08 -18.06
C LYS A 75 18.15 -16.49 -18.25
N ILE A 76 17.00 -16.80 -17.68
CA ILE A 76 16.31 -18.09 -17.84
C ILE A 76 15.90 -18.29 -19.30
N GLU A 77 15.24 -17.31 -19.92
CA GLU A 77 14.85 -17.36 -21.34
C GLU A 77 16.05 -17.61 -22.26
N ARG A 78 17.18 -16.95 -21.98
CA ARG A 78 18.43 -17.20 -22.72
C ARG A 78 18.94 -18.62 -22.55
N PHE A 79 18.82 -19.17 -21.35
CA PHE A 79 19.24 -20.53 -21.05
C PHE A 79 18.36 -21.55 -21.76
N GLU A 80 17.04 -21.33 -21.73
CA GLU A 80 16.04 -22.11 -22.45
C GLU A 80 16.32 -22.13 -23.95
N ALA A 81 16.54 -20.96 -24.57
CA ALA A 81 16.90 -20.87 -25.97
C ALA A 81 18.19 -21.64 -26.33
N ILE A 82 19.22 -21.58 -25.47
CA ILE A 82 20.45 -22.36 -25.68
C ILE A 82 20.17 -23.86 -25.60
N VAL A 83 19.33 -24.30 -24.66
CA VAL A 83 18.98 -25.73 -24.52
C VAL A 83 18.21 -26.22 -25.75
N LEU A 84 17.22 -25.46 -26.23
CA LEU A 84 16.48 -25.78 -27.46
C LEU A 84 17.44 -25.94 -28.66
N LEU A 85 18.35 -24.98 -28.84
CA LEU A 85 19.36 -25.03 -29.91
C LEU A 85 20.31 -26.23 -29.79
N LEU A 86 20.71 -26.61 -28.57
CA LEU A 86 21.59 -27.78 -28.34
C LEU A 86 20.87 -29.11 -28.57
N MET A 87 19.58 -29.15 -28.30
CA MET A 87 18.76 -30.34 -28.44
C MET A 87 18.17 -30.50 -29.85
N ASP A 88 18.26 -29.46 -30.69
CA ASP A 88 17.66 -29.41 -32.04
C ASP A 88 16.15 -29.71 -32.01
N VAL A 89 15.49 -29.22 -30.96
CA VAL A 89 14.04 -29.33 -30.75
C VAL A 89 13.44 -27.93 -30.69
N ASP A 90 12.21 -27.79 -31.16
CA ASP A 90 11.45 -26.56 -30.99
C ASP A 90 10.59 -26.57 -29.72
N GLU A 91 9.97 -25.44 -29.40
CA GLU A 91 9.11 -25.31 -28.22
C GLU A 91 7.87 -26.21 -28.29
N GLU A 92 7.35 -26.49 -29.48
CA GLU A 92 6.17 -27.34 -29.68
C GLU A 92 6.48 -28.78 -29.29
N GLU A 93 7.61 -29.30 -29.76
CA GLU A 93 8.11 -30.64 -29.41
C GLU A 93 8.42 -30.76 -27.90
N VAL A 94 8.96 -29.71 -27.27
CA VAL A 94 9.17 -29.69 -25.82
C VAL A 94 7.85 -29.74 -25.06
N ASN A 95 6.87 -28.95 -25.47
CA ASN A 95 5.55 -28.90 -24.83
C ASN A 95 4.79 -30.23 -24.97
N GLU A 96 4.84 -30.87 -26.14
CA GLU A 96 4.28 -32.21 -26.36
C GLU A 96 4.93 -33.24 -25.42
N ARG A 97 6.27 -33.21 -25.30
CA ARG A 97 7.00 -34.11 -24.40
C ARG A 97 6.67 -33.85 -22.93
N LEU A 98 6.52 -32.59 -22.52
CA LEU A 98 6.14 -32.22 -21.15
C LEU A 98 4.69 -32.62 -20.82
N ALA A 99 3.77 -32.53 -21.78
CA ALA A 99 2.39 -32.98 -21.62
C ALA A 99 2.32 -34.48 -21.34
N ILE A 100 3.18 -35.29 -21.97
CA ILE A 100 3.26 -36.74 -21.74
C ILE A 100 3.69 -37.08 -20.30
N VAL A 101 4.53 -36.25 -19.67
CA VAL A 101 5.00 -36.44 -18.28
C VAL A 101 4.20 -35.65 -17.23
N GLY A 102 3.11 -34.98 -17.63
CA GLY A 102 2.22 -34.23 -16.74
C GLY A 102 2.79 -32.90 -16.24
N LEU A 103 3.76 -32.33 -16.96
CA LEU A 103 4.41 -31.04 -16.66
C LEU A 103 4.14 -29.96 -17.72
N GLY A 104 3.27 -30.23 -18.69
CA GLY A 104 2.88 -29.25 -19.71
C GLY A 104 2.18 -28.05 -19.07
N SER A 105 2.58 -26.84 -19.45
CA SER A 105 1.91 -25.63 -18.98
C SER A 105 0.58 -25.48 -19.71
N ASP A 106 -0.53 -25.63 -18.99
CA ASP A 106 -1.82 -25.05 -19.37
C ASP A 106 -1.65 -23.52 -19.41
N ARG A 107 -1.17 -22.99 -20.54
CA ARG A 107 -1.24 -21.56 -20.87
C ARG A 107 -2.08 -21.39 -22.13
N ASP A 108 -3.29 -21.93 -22.08
CA ASP A 108 -4.40 -21.55 -22.96
C ASP A 108 -5.69 -21.72 -22.16
N ASN A 109 -5.89 -20.86 -21.16
CA ASN A 109 -7.22 -20.54 -20.63
C ASN A 109 -7.16 -19.20 -19.89
N GLU A 110 -7.90 -18.23 -20.46
CA GLU A 110 -8.12 -16.80 -20.09
C GLU A 110 -7.23 -15.74 -20.74
#